data_AF-A0A497SBW8-F1
#
_entry.id   AF-A0A497SBW8-F1
#
_cell.length_a   1.000
_cell.length_b   1.000
_cell.length_c   1.000
_cell.angle_alpha   90.00
_cell.angle_beta   90.00
_cell.angle_gamma   90.00
#
_symmetry.space_group_name_H-M   'P 1'
#
loop_
_entity.id
_entity.type
_entity.pdbx_description
1 polymer ?
#
loop_
_entity_poly.entity_id
_entity_poly.type
_entity_poly.pdbx_seq_one_letter_code
_entity_poly.pdbx_strand_id
1 'polypeptide(L)'
;MYKPDERKGQTSVILILFIIVIFGGLAVFLLTFAKTFGQPEYMNLYTHNLLLSVMRTDTGYTDSRCRLVSDTMSCAFFESDWRCGGNGPRCRSLINTTITGYISEFELIQKSYRYLLIAKPEYLSGGEVINPVTNQPLRIKIGDLSLEEERVNKIVANEQIQKTTSSGPIIIKVQLILSQKKD
;
A
#
# COMPACT_ATOMS: atom_id res chain seq x y z
N MET A 1 -20.70 -0.08 -71.00
CA MET A 1 -19.36 0.28 -70.49
C MET A 1 -19.56 0.85 -69.08
N TYR A 2 -19.49 -0.01 -68.05
CA TYR A 2 -19.72 0.40 -66.67
C TYR A 2 -18.39 0.88 -66.10
N LYS A 3 -18.23 2.20 -65.92
CA LYS A 3 -17.05 2.75 -65.23
C LYS A 3 -17.20 2.41 -63.74
N PRO A 4 -16.30 1.61 -63.15
CA PRO A 4 -16.33 1.39 -61.71
C PRO A 4 -16.10 2.72 -61.00
N ASP A 5 -16.91 2.96 -59.97
CA ASP A 5 -17.03 4.21 -59.25
C ASP A 5 -15.79 4.41 -58.35
N GLU A 6 -14.71 4.99 -58.92
CA GLU A 6 -13.39 5.19 -58.28
C GLU A 6 -13.47 5.86 -56.89
N ARG A 7 -14.52 6.65 -56.64
CA ARG A 7 -14.74 7.34 -55.36
C ARG A 7 -14.98 6.40 -54.18
N LYS A 8 -15.58 5.21 -54.39
CA LYS A 8 -15.85 4.23 -53.32
C LYS A 8 -14.59 3.50 -52.85
N GLY A 9 -13.66 3.24 -53.78
CA GLY A 9 -12.35 2.66 -53.47
C GLY A 9 -11.46 3.64 -52.68
N GLN A 10 -11.42 4.90 -53.09
CA GLN A 10 -10.64 5.93 -52.39
C GLN A 10 -11.15 6.21 -50.97
N THR A 11 -12.46 6.30 -50.75
CA THR A 11 -13.01 6.48 -49.39
C THR A 11 -12.72 5.28 -48.49
N SER A 12 -12.76 4.05 -49.03
CA SER A 12 -12.43 2.85 -48.27
C SER A 12 -10.94 2.78 -47.88
N VAL A 13 -10.03 3.12 -48.80
CA VAL A 13 -8.58 3.15 -48.52
C VAL A 13 -8.21 4.22 -47.50
N ILE A 14 -8.82 5.41 -47.57
CA ILE A 14 -8.61 6.49 -46.58
C ILE A 14 -9.09 6.07 -45.20
N LEU A 15 -10.23 5.37 -45.12
CA LEU A 15 -10.79 4.92 -43.85
C LEU A 15 -9.93 3.81 -43.20
N ILE A 16 -9.37 2.91 -44.01
CA ILE A 16 -8.40 1.90 -43.56
C ILE A 16 -7.12 2.56 -43.03
N LEU A 17 -6.59 3.58 -43.72
CA LEU A 17 -5.43 4.35 -43.26
C LEU A 17 -5.70 5.04 -41.91
N PHE A 18 -6.88 5.65 -41.74
CA PHE A 18 -7.28 6.25 -40.47
C PHE A 18 -7.33 5.22 -39.33
N ILE A 19 -7.90 4.04 -39.59
CA ILE A 19 -7.95 2.95 -38.61
C ILE A 19 -6.53 2.54 -38.21
N ILE A 20 -5.62 2.34 -39.17
CA ILE A 20 -4.22 1.95 -38.88
C ILE A 20 -3.52 3.02 -38.04
N VAL A 21 -3.73 4.31 -38.32
CA VAL A 21 -3.13 5.39 -37.53
C VAL A 21 -3.69 5.42 -36.10
N ILE A 22 -5.00 5.21 -35.93
CA ILE A 22 -5.63 5.17 -34.61
C ILE A 22 -5.11 3.98 -33.80
N PHE A 23 -5.13 2.77 -34.36
CA PHE A 23 -4.63 1.58 -33.67
C PHE A 23 -3.12 1.62 -33.42
N GLY A 24 -2.35 2.16 -34.36
CA GLY A 24 -0.91 2.38 -34.20
C GLY A 24 -0.62 3.39 -33.08
N GLY A 25 -1.34 4.50 -33.05
CA GLY A 25 -1.24 5.50 -31.99
C GLY A 25 -1.63 4.92 -30.63
N LEU A 26 -2.70 4.11 -30.57
CA LEU A 26 -3.15 3.44 -29.36
C LEU A 26 -2.11 2.43 -28.85
N ALA A 27 -1.48 1.67 -29.75
CA ALA A 27 -0.43 0.72 -29.40
C ALA A 27 0.81 1.42 -28.82
N VAL A 28 1.26 2.52 -29.44
CA VAL A 28 2.39 3.32 -28.95
C VAL A 28 2.05 3.96 -27.61
N PHE A 29 0.83 4.48 -27.45
CA PHE A 29 0.34 5.02 -26.18
C PHE A 29 0.36 3.95 -25.08
N LEU A 30 -0.19 2.76 -25.35
CA LEU A 30 -0.19 1.65 -24.39
C LEU A 30 1.23 1.20 -24.01
N LEU A 31 2.15 1.15 -24.99
CA LEU A 31 3.56 0.83 -24.72
C LEU A 31 4.25 1.90 -23.87
N THR A 32 3.97 3.17 -24.13
CA THR A 32 4.55 4.29 -23.36
C THR A 32 3.99 4.30 -21.94
N PHE A 33 2.69 4.10 -21.80
CA PHE A 33 2.02 3.99 -20.51
C PHE A 33 2.56 2.80 -19.71
N ALA A 34 2.69 1.62 -20.33
CA ALA A 34 3.29 0.45 -19.68
C ALA A 34 4.72 0.71 -19.18
N LYS A 35 5.54 1.45 -19.95
CA LYS A 35 6.88 1.86 -19.51
C LYS A 35 6.85 2.79 -18.30
N THR A 36 5.90 3.73 -18.25
CA THR A 36 5.75 4.65 -17.10
C THR A 36 5.33 3.91 -15.83
N PHE A 37 4.49 2.88 -15.90
CA PHE A 37 4.14 2.04 -14.75
C PHE A 37 5.32 1.23 -14.22
N GLY A 38 6.27 0.89 -15.08
CA GLY A 38 7.50 0.21 -14.70
C GLY A 38 8.56 1.12 -14.06
N GLN A 39 8.33 2.44 -13.99
CA GLN A 39 9.31 3.34 -13.41
C GLN A 39 9.30 3.28 -11.87
N PRO A 40 10.49 3.31 -11.24
CA PRO A 40 10.61 3.26 -9.79
C PRO A 40 9.95 4.44 -9.10
N GLU A 41 9.88 5.63 -9.71
CA GLU A 41 9.14 6.76 -9.13
C GLU A 41 7.64 6.50 -9.01
N TYR A 42 7.04 5.88 -10.03
CA TYR A 42 5.62 5.53 -10.02
C TYR A 42 5.32 4.51 -8.91
N MET A 43 6.16 3.48 -8.79
CA MET A 43 5.98 2.47 -7.76
C MET A 43 6.21 2.99 -6.34
N ASN A 44 7.13 3.95 -6.15
CA ASN A 44 7.31 4.65 -4.87
C ASN A 44 6.04 5.41 -4.50
N LEU A 45 5.47 6.19 -5.44
CA LEU A 45 4.23 6.95 -5.21
C LEU A 45 3.05 6.02 -4.93
N TYR A 46 2.92 4.93 -5.70
CA TYR A 46 1.89 3.91 -5.48
C TYR A 46 2.00 3.30 -4.07
N THR A 47 3.19 2.89 -3.66
CA THR A 47 3.44 2.27 -2.35
C THR A 47 3.15 3.23 -1.21
N HIS A 48 3.48 4.52 -1.38
CA HIS A 48 3.17 5.55 -0.39
C HIS A 48 1.67 5.80 -0.27
N ASN A 49 0.97 5.97 -1.38
CA ASN A 49 -0.49 6.12 -1.39
C ASN A 49 -1.19 4.90 -0.81
N LEU A 50 -0.72 3.70 -1.13
CA LEU A 50 -1.22 2.47 -0.53
C LEU A 50 -1.09 2.48 0.99
N LEU A 51 0.11 2.77 1.51
CA LEU A 51 0.35 2.84 2.94
C LEU A 51 -0.59 3.85 3.60
N LEU A 52 -0.68 5.05 3.04
CA LEU A 52 -1.55 6.11 3.55
C LEU A 52 -3.03 5.69 3.55
N SER A 53 -3.50 5.07 2.47
CA SER A 53 -4.85 4.55 2.33
C SER A 53 -5.13 3.50 3.41
N VAL A 54 -4.29 2.46 3.53
CA VAL A 54 -4.44 1.40 4.53
C VAL A 54 -4.52 1.97 5.94
N MET A 55 -3.64 2.92 6.28
CA MET A 55 -3.61 3.53 7.61
C MET A 55 -4.87 4.35 7.96
N ARG A 56 -5.55 4.87 6.94
CA ARG A 56 -6.78 5.68 7.05
C ARG A 56 -8.06 4.86 6.88
N THR A 57 -7.96 3.58 6.52
CA THR A 57 -9.14 2.75 6.33
C THR A 57 -9.87 2.53 7.65
N ASP A 58 -11.20 2.60 7.60
CA ASP A 58 -12.08 2.24 8.70
C ASP A 58 -12.06 0.72 8.90
N THR A 59 -12.07 0.27 10.14
CA THR A 59 -12.04 -1.16 10.50
C THR A 59 -13.44 -1.75 10.70
N GLY A 60 -14.48 -0.93 10.65
CA GLY A 60 -15.86 -1.28 10.93
C GLY A 60 -16.25 -1.24 12.41
N TYR A 61 -15.33 -0.85 13.31
CA TYR A 61 -15.61 -0.76 14.75
C TYR A 61 -15.98 0.66 15.18
N THR A 62 -16.95 0.76 16.10
CA THR A 62 -17.40 2.04 16.66
C THR A 62 -16.54 2.56 17.81
N ASP A 63 -15.72 1.71 18.43
CA ASP A 63 -14.74 2.12 19.46
C ASP A 63 -13.67 3.00 18.80
N SER A 64 -13.45 4.20 19.35
CA SER A 64 -12.49 5.17 18.83
C SER A 64 -11.06 4.65 18.77
N ARG A 65 -10.67 3.70 19.63
CA ARG A 65 -9.34 3.07 19.62
C ARG A 65 -9.16 2.07 18.49
N CYS A 66 -10.25 1.61 17.89
CA CYS A 66 -10.20 0.63 16.82
C CYS A 66 -10.75 1.16 15.50
N ARG A 67 -11.40 2.33 15.48
CA ARG A 67 -12.11 2.86 14.30
C ARG A 67 -11.28 2.87 13.03
N LEU A 68 -10.06 3.42 13.07
CA LEU A 68 -9.13 3.38 11.94
C LEU A 68 -8.05 2.33 12.16
N VAL A 69 -7.42 1.87 11.08
CA VAL A 69 -6.22 1.01 11.17
C VAL A 69 -5.13 1.70 11.99
N SER A 70 -4.93 3.01 11.80
CA SER A 70 -4.00 3.80 12.61
C SER A 70 -4.34 3.88 14.10
N ASP A 71 -5.63 3.89 14.46
CA ASP A 71 -6.07 3.85 15.86
C ASP A 71 -5.78 2.47 16.44
N THR A 72 -6.16 1.42 15.71
CA THR A 72 -5.91 0.03 16.11
C THR A 72 -4.43 -0.25 16.29
N MET A 73 -3.58 0.32 15.43
CA MET A 73 -2.12 0.26 15.55
C MET A 73 -1.64 0.89 16.86
N SER A 74 -2.14 2.08 17.19
CA SER A 74 -1.84 2.74 18.47
C SER A 74 -2.32 1.88 19.65
N CYS A 75 -3.55 1.37 19.59
CA CYS A 75 -4.10 0.48 20.61
C CYS A 75 -3.24 -0.77 20.78
N ALA A 76 -2.74 -1.37 19.69
CA ALA A 76 -1.90 -2.56 19.76
C ALA A 76 -0.54 -2.34 20.44
N PHE A 77 -0.07 -1.09 20.57
CA PHE A 77 1.15 -0.75 21.30
C PHE A 77 0.93 -0.56 22.80
N PHE A 78 -0.11 0.17 23.19
CA PHE A 78 -0.30 0.62 24.58
C PHE A 78 -1.43 -0.12 25.32
N GLU A 79 -2.36 -0.71 24.57
CA GLU A 79 -3.57 -1.38 25.06
C GLU A 79 -3.75 -2.71 24.31
N SER A 80 -2.68 -3.51 24.19
CA SER A 80 -2.64 -4.70 23.32
C SER A 80 -3.77 -5.71 23.57
N ASP A 81 -4.19 -5.85 24.83
CA ASP A 81 -5.26 -6.75 25.28
C ASP A 81 -6.66 -6.13 25.24
N TRP A 82 -6.78 -4.84 24.92
CA TRP A 82 -8.06 -4.19 24.75
C TRP A 82 -8.85 -4.83 23.60
N ARG A 83 -10.15 -5.04 23.82
CA ARG A 83 -11.05 -5.64 22.82
C ARG A 83 -11.81 -4.56 22.08
N CYS A 84 -11.78 -4.63 20.75
CA CYS A 84 -12.51 -3.72 19.89
C CYS A 84 -14.01 -4.07 19.90
N GLY A 85 -14.78 -3.42 20.78
CA GLY A 85 -16.18 -3.75 21.04
C GLY A 85 -16.37 -4.90 22.05
N GLY A 86 -17.61 -5.13 22.50
CA GLY A 86 -17.90 -6.00 23.65
C GLY A 86 -17.40 -7.45 23.52
N ASN A 87 -17.42 -8.01 22.31
CA ASN A 87 -16.95 -9.38 22.01
C ASN A 87 -15.89 -9.42 20.89
N GLY A 88 -15.31 -8.29 20.52
CA GLY A 88 -14.40 -8.23 19.39
C GLY A 88 -13.00 -8.77 19.66
N PRO A 89 -12.16 -8.82 18.62
CA PRO A 89 -10.76 -9.21 18.72
C PRO A 89 -9.97 -8.20 19.56
N ARG A 90 -8.86 -8.67 20.14
CA ARG A 90 -7.90 -7.81 20.82
C ARG A 90 -7.18 -6.92 19.80
N CYS A 91 -6.82 -5.68 20.18
CA CYS A 91 -6.14 -4.72 19.29
C CYS A 91 -4.92 -5.33 18.58
N ARG A 92 -4.09 -6.11 19.30
CA ARG A 92 -2.92 -6.77 18.71
C ARG A 92 -3.28 -7.81 17.62
N SER A 93 -4.37 -8.53 17.81
CA SER A 93 -4.85 -9.52 16.82
C SER A 93 -5.54 -8.85 15.64
N LEU A 94 -6.32 -7.79 15.93
CA LEU A 94 -7.05 -7.05 14.91
C LEU A 94 -6.08 -6.40 13.93
N ILE A 95 -5.06 -5.68 14.41
CA ILE A 95 -4.13 -4.97 13.52
C ILE A 95 -3.43 -5.92 12.53
N ASN A 96 -3.03 -7.11 12.99
CA ASN A 96 -2.39 -8.09 12.14
C ASN A 96 -3.34 -8.62 11.05
N THR A 97 -4.57 -8.95 11.45
CA THR A 97 -5.60 -9.46 10.53
C THR A 97 -6.02 -8.40 9.53
N THR A 98 -6.23 -7.16 9.98
CA THR A 98 -6.66 -6.05 9.14
C THR A 98 -5.59 -5.62 8.14
N ILE A 99 -4.34 -5.48 8.54
CA ILE A 99 -3.25 -5.14 7.61
C ILE A 99 -3.02 -6.26 6.59
N THR A 100 -3.02 -7.52 7.04
CA THR A 100 -2.86 -8.66 6.14
C THR A 100 -4.03 -8.75 5.15
N GLY A 101 -5.26 -8.55 5.63
CA GLY A 101 -6.46 -8.50 4.80
C GLY A 101 -6.37 -7.41 3.74
N TYR A 102 -6.15 -6.16 4.13
CA TYR A 102 -6.06 -5.07 3.16
C TYR A 102 -4.91 -5.23 2.19
N ILE A 103 -3.71 -5.63 2.63
CA ILE A 103 -2.60 -5.85 1.71
C ILE A 103 -2.90 -6.99 0.72
N SER A 104 -3.64 -8.02 1.14
CA SER A 104 -4.03 -9.13 0.26
C SER A 104 -5.03 -8.73 -0.83
N GLU A 105 -5.80 -7.67 -0.65
CA GLU A 105 -6.71 -7.15 -1.69
C GLU A 105 -5.98 -6.49 -2.85
N PHE A 106 -4.71 -6.06 -2.65
CA PHE A 106 -3.91 -5.46 -3.71
C PHE A 106 -3.20 -6.55 -4.52
N GLU A 107 -3.87 -7.03 -5.57
CA GLU A 107 -3.38 -8.13 -6.43
C GLU A 107 -1.93 -7.94 -6.92
N LEU A 108 -1.53 -6.71 -7.26
CA LEU A 108 -0.17 -6.38 -7.69
C LEU A 108 0.86 -6.79 -6.64
N ILE A 109 0.57 -6.53 -5.37
CA ILE A 109 1.46 -6.92 -4.27
C ILE A 109 1.38 -8.41 -4.06
N GLN A 110 0.18 -8.97 -3.98
CA GLN A 110 0.00 -10.39 -3.73
C GLN A 110 0.68 -11.27 -4.79
N LYS A 111 0.64 -10.88 -6.06
CA LYS A 111 1.18 -11.68 -7.17
C LYS A 111 2.68 -11.49 -7.34
N SER A 112 3.17 -10.24 -7.31
CA SER A 112 4.52 -9.92 -7.78
C SER A 112 5.47 -9.43 -6.69
N TYR A 113 4.99 -9.12 -5.48
CA TYR A 113 5.82 -8.55 -4.42
C TYR A 113 5.72 -9.31 -3.10
N ARG A 114 6.80 -9.24 -2.33
CA ARG A 114 6.85 -9.53 -0.89
C ARG A 114 6.73 -8.19 -0.17
N TYR A 115 6.10 -8.18 0.99
CA TYR A 115 5.96 -6.97 1.79
C TYR A 115 6.39 -7.18 3.23
N LEU A 116 6.87 -6.11 3.84
CA LEU A 116 7.11 -6.01 5.28
C LEU A 116 6.64 -4.63 5.74
N LEU A 117 5.67 -4.62 6.65
CA LEU A 117 5.24 -3.42 7.34
C LEU A 117 5.87 -3.38 8.73
N ILE A 118 6.54 -2.28 9.04
CA ILE A 118 7.17 -2.01 10.33
C ILE A 118 6.53 -0.75 10.91
N ALA A 119 5.97 -0.85 12.11
CA ALA A 119 5.52 0.30 12.88
C ALA A 119 6.31 0.42 14.17
N LYS A 120 6.71 1.66 14.51
CA LYS A 120 7.40 1.98 15.76
C LYS A 120 6.83 3.28 16.36
N PRO A 121 6.48 3.30 17.65
CA PRO A 121 6.09 4.52 18.34
C PRO A 121 7.32 5.25 18.88
N GLU A 122 7.27 6.58 18.81
CA GLU A 122 8.27 7.50 19.37
C GLU A 122 7.55 8.61 20.14
N TYR A 123 8.19 9.12 21.20
CA TYR A 123 7.69 10.30 21.91
C TYR A 123 7.85 11.55 21.04
N LEU A 124 6.95 12.52 21.17
CA LEU A 124 7.06 13.81 20.46
C LEU A 124 8.32 14.60 20.83
N SER A 125 8.82 14.44 22.05
CA SER A 125 10.11 14.99 22.50
C SER A 125 11.33 14.29 21.90
N GLY A 126 11.12 13.24 21.09
CA GLY A 126 12.16 12.34 20.63
C GLY A 126 12.36 11.15 21.57
N GLY A 127 12.85 10.04 21.01
CA GLY A 127 13.12 8.78 21.74
C GLY A 127 12.15 7.66 21.39
N GLU A 128 12.69 6.43 21.32
CA GLU A 128 11.88 5.22 21.11
C GLU A 128 11.06 4.90 22.37
N VAL A 129 9.82 4.46 22.19
CA VAL A 129 9.02 3.95 23.30
C VAL A 129 9.49 2.53 23.62
N ILE A 130 9.85 2.28 24.89
CA ILE A 130 10.40 1.00 25.34
C ILE A 130 9.31 0.18 26.02
N ASN A 131 9.31 -1.13 25.76
CA ASN A 131 8.48 -2.07 26.49
C ASN A 131 9.04 -2.27 27.91
N PRO A 132 8.26 -2.00 28.97
CA PRO A 132 8.76 -2.10 30.34
C PRO A 132 9.08 -3.53 30.79
N VAL A 133 8.53 -4.55 30.12
CA VAL A 133 8.73 -5.96 30.44
C VAL A 133 9.97 -6.52 29.75
N THR A 134 10.15 -6.23 28.46
CA THR A 134 11.26 -6.78 27.67
C THR A 134 12.47 -5.87 27.59
N ASN A 135 12.34 -4.62 28.04
CA ASN A 135 13.34 -3.56 27.91
C ASN A 135 13.83 -3.35 26.46
N GLN A 136 12.95 -3.62 25.49
CA GLN A 136 13.21 -3.45 24.06
C GLN A 136 12.27 -2.40 23.45
N PRO A 137 12.68 -1.73 22.36
CA PRO A 137 11.81 -0.80 21.64
C PRO A 137 10.52 -1.48 21.18
N LEU A 138 9.38 -0.84 21.42
CA LEU A 138 8.09 -1.32 20.92
C LEU A 138 8.09 -1.29 19.40
N ARG A 139 7.86 -2.45 18.79
CA ARG A 139 7.77 -2.60 17.34
C ARG A 139 6.66 -3.58 16.96
N ILE A 140 5.94 -3.27 15.89
CA ILE A 140 5.04 -4.19 15.20
C ILE A 140 5.64 -4.46 13.83
N LYS A 141 5.83 -5.73 13.50
CA LYS A 141 6.31 -6.19 12.19
C LYS A 141 5.29 -7.17 11.63
N ILE A 142 4.79 -6.91 10.41
CA ILE A 142 3.76 -7.72 9.74
C ILE A 142 4.22 -8.00 8.31
N GLY A 143 4.20 -9.27 7.90
CA GLY A 143 4.67 -9.71 6.59
C GLY A 143 5.99 -10.48 6.66
N ASP A 144 6.80 -10.35 5.62
CA ASP A 144 8.06 -11.09 5.45
C ASP A 144 9.24 -10.40 6.14
N LEU A 145 9.61 -10.92 7.31
CA LEU A 145 10.70 -10.38 8.14
C LEU A 145 12.08 -10.43 7.46
N SER A 146 12.29 -11.32 6.49
CA SER A 146 13.59 -11.43 5.80
C SER A 146 13.92 -10.18 4.98
N LEU A 147 12.90 -9.40 4.58
CA LEU A 147 13.07 -8.14 3.85
C LEU A 147 13.80 -7.05 4.65
N GLU A 148 13.94 -7.17 5.97
CA GLU A 148 14.70 -6.22 6.76
C GLU A 148 16.21 -6.35 6.48
N GLU A 149 16.71 -7.58 6.45
CA GLU A 149 18.14 -7.91 6.34
C GLU A 149 18.58 -8.21 4.90
N GLU A 150 17.68 -8.72 4.05
CA GLU A 150 18.03 -9.15 2.70
C GLU A 150 18.52 -7.98 1.83
N ARG A 151 19.61 -8.17 1.10
CA ARG A 151 20.15 -7.19 0.14
C ARG A 151 19.49 -7.35 -1.22
N VAL A 152 18.25 -6.87 -1.33
CA VAL A 152 17.47 -6.82 -2.58
C VAL A 152 17.05 -5.39 -2.89
N ASN A 153 16.63 -5.14 -4.13
CA ASN A 153 15.98 -3.87 -4.48
C ASN A 153 14.68 -3.75 -3.69
N LYS A 154 14.60 -2.69 -2.87
CA LYS A 154 13.47 -2.41 -1.99
C LYS A 154 12.82 -1.11 -2.39
N ILE A 155 11.49 -1.12 -2.41
CA ILE A 155 10.64 0.05 -2.55
C ILE A 155 10.15 0.36 -1.14
N VAL A 156 10.42 1.57 -0.66
CA VAL A 156 10.16 1.93 0.74
C VAL A 156 9.26 3.14 0.81
N ALA A 157 8.09 2.97 1.41
CA ALA A 157 7.23 4.07 1.81
C ALA A 157 7.35 4.28 3.32
N ASN A 158 7.45 5.55 3.72
CA ASN A 158 7.47 5.94 5.12
C ASN A 158 6.31 6.90 5.39
N GLU A 159 5.68 6.74 6.54
CA GLU A 159 4.61 7.60 7.02
C GLU A 159 4.77 7.88 8.51
N GLN A 160 4.27 9.04 8.94
CA GLN A 160 4.26 9.43 10.34
C GLN A 160 2.86 9.84 10.75
N ILE A 161 2.35 9.20 11.80
CA ILE A 161 1.01 9.43 12.29
C ILE A 161 1.09 9.91 13.73
N GLN A 162 0.65 11.13 13.98
CA GLN A 162 0.52 11.65 15.33
C GLN A 162 -0.74 11.06 15.98
N LYS A 163 -0.59 10.53 17.20
CA LYS A 163 -1.69 9.99 18.00
C LYS A 163 -1.58 10.50 19.43
N THR A 164 -2.72 10.67 20.07
CA THR A 164 -2.77 10.97 21.50
C THR A 164 -3.21 9.71 22.22
N THR A 165 -2.36 9.22 23.12
CA THR A 165 -2.64 8.04 23.95
C THR A 165 -2.87 8.46 25.39
N SER A 166 -3.27 7.52 26.24
CA SER A 166 -3.35 7.71 27.69
C SER A 166 -2.01 8.12 28.31
N SER A 167 -0.89 7.72 27.71
CA SER A 167 0.48 8.07 28.11
C SER A 167 0.98 9.40 27.55
N GLY A 168 0.15 10.12 26.81
CA GLY A 168 0.50 11.38 26.16
C GLY A 168 0.59 11.26 24.63
N PRO A 169 0.99 12.35 23.97
CA PRO A 169 1.02 12.42 22.52
C PRO A 169 2.31 11.77 21.97
N ILE A 170 2.16 11.00 20.90
CA ILE A 170 3.22 10.19 20.29
C ILE A 170 3.19 10.32 18.76
N ILE A 171 4.29 9.89 18.14
CA ILE A 171 4.39 9.70 16.69
C ILE A 171 4.55 8.20 16.43
N ILE A 172 3.68 7.64 15.60
CA ILE A 172 3.85 6.29 15.05
C ILE A 172 4.51 6.43 13.70
N LYS A 173 5.77 6.01 13.59
CA LYS A 173 6.47 5.89 12.30
C LYS A 173 6.15 4.54 11.70
N VAL A 174 5.54 4.56 10.53
CA VAL A 174 5.17 3.35 9.78
C VAL A 174 6.02 3.30 8.51
N GLN A 175 6.57 2.13 8.23
CA GLN A 175 7.36 1.86 7.04
C GLN A 175 6.78 0.64 6.33
N LEU A 176 6.49 0.78 5.05
CA LEU A 176 6.13 -0.33 4.18
C LEU A 176 7.28 -0.57 3.20
N ILE A 177 7.84 -1.78 3.26
CA ILE A 177 8.90 -2.25 2.38
C ILE A 177 8.29 -3.26 1.42
N LEU A 178 8.46 -3.03 0.12
CA LEU A 178 8.12 -3.99 -0.93
C LEU A 178 9.39 -4.43 -1.66
N SER A 179 9.44 -5.68 -2.07
CA SER A 179 10.45 -6.20 -3.01
C SER A 179 9.81 -7.20 -3.94
N GLN A 180 10.28 -7.28 -5.19
CA GLN A 180 9.73 -8.27 -6.13
C GLN A 180 9.99 -9.69 -5.63
N LYS A 181 9.02 -10.58 -5.83
CA LYS A 181 9.24 -12.02 -5.66
C LYS A 181 10.30 -12.45 -6.66
N LYS A 182 11.24 -13.28 -6.20
CA LYS A 182 12.11 -14.02 -7.10
C LYS A 182 11.26 -15.15 -7.67
N ASP A 183 11.11 -15.18 -8.99
CA ASP A 183 10.57 -16.33 -9.72
C ASP A 183 11.46 -17.56 -9.53
#